data_AF-A0A5C6YMU7-F1
#
_entry.id   AF-A0A5C6YMU7-F1
#
_cell.length_a   1.000
_cell.length_b   1.000
_cell.length_c   1.000
_cell.angle_alpha   90.00
_cell.angle_beta   90.00
_cell.angle_gamma   90.00
#
_symmetry.space_group_name_H-M   'P 1'
#
loop_
_entity.id
_entity.type
_entity.pdbx_description
1 polymer ?
#
loop_
_entity_poly.entity_id
_entity_poly.type
_entity_poly.pdbx_seq_one_letter_code
_entity_poly.pdbx_strand_id
1 'polypeptide(L)'
;MPKFKLDETDHKILDLLIDNTRIPFTDIAKKLEISAGTIHVRVKKMEEAGIITGSSLQVDYKKLGYSFIAYVGVFIFKTSQTQFVLERISEIPFVTVAHVTTGKFNIFCKIRARDTAHAKDIIYQIDDIEGVSRTETMISMEESINDKKRLLHSIFNEI
;
A
#
# COMPACT_ATOMS: atom_id res chain seq x y z
N MET A 1 16.97 -10.55 15.09
CA MET A 1 16.35 -9.37 15.73
C MET A 1 15.48 -9.84 16.88
N PRO A 2 15.50 -9.19 18.06
CA PRO A 2 14.59 -9.56 19.13
C PRO A 2 13.15 -9.35 18.62
N LYS A 3 12.32 -10.37 18.79
CA LYS A 3 10.90 -10.33 18.44
C LYS A 3 10.25 -9.34 19.41
N PHE A 4 10.02 -8.10 19.00
CA PHE A 4 9.24 -7.16 19.81
C PHE A 4 7.89 -7.82 20.08
N LYS A 5 7.63 -8.13 21.36
CA LYS A 5 6.40 -8.82 21.75
C LYS A 5 5.38 -7.75 22.14
N LEU A 6 4.35 -7.64 21.32
CA LEU A 6 3.19 -6.81 21.63
C LEU A 6 2.45 -7.42 22.84
N ASP A 7 2.05 -6.57 23.77
CA ASP A 7 1.13 -6.96 24.83
C ASP A 7 -0.30 -6.49 24.53
N GLU A 8 -1.28 -6.94 25.32
CA GLU A 8 -2.69 -6.59 25.11
C GLU A 8 -2.96 -5.08 25.06
N THR A 9 -2.15 -4.27 25.75
CA THR A 9 -2.30 -2.81 25.72
C THR A 9 -1.83 -2.27 24.37
N ASP A 10 -0.72 -2.78 23.86
CA ASP A 10 -0.21 -2.40 22.54
C ASP A 10 -1.21 -2.77 21.43
N HIS A 11 -1.83 -3.96 21.50
CA HIS A 11 -2.89 -4.37 20.57
C HIS A 11 -4.07 -3.39 20.58
N LYS A 12 -4.58 -3.04 21.77
CA LYS A 12 -5.69 -2.07 21.89
C LYS A 12 -5.31 -0.68 21.38
N ILE A 13 -4.06 -0.24 21.59
CA ILE A 13 -3.56 1.02 21.03
C ILE A 13 -3.55 0.95 19.50
N LEU A 14 -3.03 -0.15 18.93
CA LEU A 14 -2.96 -0.35 17.48
C LEU A 14 -4.36 -0.38 16.84
N ASP A 15 -5.33 -1.09 17.44
CA ASP A 15 -6.71 -1.11 16.96
C ASP A 15 -7.31 0.29 16.85
N LEU A 16 -7.13 1.12 17.89
CA LEU A 16 -7.61 2.51 17.89
C LEU A 16 -6.92 3.37 16.82
N LEU A 17 -5.63 3.13 16.57
CA LEU A 17 -4.86 3.86 15.57
C LEU A 17 -5.17 3.42 14.13
N ILE A 18 -5.50 2.13 13.90
CA ILE A 18 -5.92 1.61 12.59
C ILE A 18 -7.22 2.28 12.14
N ASP A 19 -8.14 2.48 13.08
CA ASP A 19 -9.40 3.18 12.82
C ASP A 19 -9.15 4.67 12.56
N ASN A 20 -8.39 5.32 13.44
CA ASN A 20 -8.09 6.74 13.35
C ASN A 20 -6.65 7.04 13.76
N THR A 21 -5.77 7.18 12.76
CA THR A 21 -4.35 7.52 12.97
C THR A 21 -4.13 8.89 13.62
N ARG A 22 -5.16 9.75 13.68
CA ARG A 22 -5.12 11.09 14.28
C ARG A 22 -5.74 11.15 15.67
N ILE A 23 -6.18 10.04 16.25
CA ILE A 23 -6.76 10.03 17.59
C ILE A 23 -5.73 10.53 18.62
N PRO A 24 -6.05 11.57 19.40
CA PRO A 24 -5.14 12.07 20.42
C PRO A 24 -4.81 11.00 21.46
N PHE A 25 -3.54 10.92 21.89
CA PHE A 25 -3.14 9.96 22.93
C PHE A 25 -3.88 10.17 24.24
N THR A 26 -4.36 11.38 24.52
CA THR A 26 -5.24 11.67 25.67
C THR A 26 -6.59 10.98 25.59
N ASP A 27 -7.11 10.72 24.39
CA ASP A 27 -8.39 10.05 24.21
C ASP A 27 -8.21 8.53 24.19
N ILE A 28 -7.10 8.04 23.63
CA ILE A 28 -6.67 6.65 23.81
C ILE A 28 -6.48 6.35 25.32
N ALA A 29 -5.82 7.26 26.05
CA ALA A 29 -5.58 7.17 27.49
C ALA A 29 -6.87 6.98 28.29
N LYS A 30 -7.89 7.80 27.99
CA LYS A 30 -9.21 7.69 28.62
C LYS A 30 -9.88 6.35 28.31
N LYS A 31 -9.82 5.88 27.06
CA LYS A 31 -10.44 4.61 26.65
C LYS A 31 -9.78 3.38 27.28
N LEU A 32 -8.47 3.43 27.50
CA LEU A 32 -7.67 2.32 28.02
C LEU A 32 -7.35 2.44 29.51
N GLU A 33 -7.84 3.49 30.18
CA GLU A 33 -7.62 3.77 31.61
C GLU A 33 -6.13 3.81 32.02
N ILE A 34 -5.28 4.38 31.14
CA ILE A 34 -3.83 4.53 31.36
C ILE A 34 -3.38 5.96 31.05
N SER A 35 -2.17 6.33 31.48
CA SER A 35 -1.67 7.68 31.23
C SER A 35 -1.31 7.91 29.75
N ALA A 36 -1.52 9.14 29.26
CA ALA A 36 -1.10 9.52 27.91
C ALA A 36 0.42 9.37 27.70
N GLY A 37 1.22 9.56 28.76
CA GLY A 37 2.66 9.31 28.73
C GLY A 37 3.01 7.83 28.49
N THR A 38 2.25 6.92 29.10
CA THR A 38 2.40 5.47 28.87
C THR A 38 2.13 5.11 27.41
N ILE A 39 1.06 5.65 26.82
CA ILE A 39 0.74 5.43 25.40
C ILE A 39 1.83 6.00 24.50
N HIS A 40 2.30 7.22 24.77
CA HIS A 40 3.38 7.84 24.01
C HIS A 40 4.64 6.96 23.98
N VAL A 41 5.05 6.44 25.14
CA VAL A 41 6.21 5.52 25.24
C VAL A 41 5.98 4.23 24.47
N ARG A 42 4.77 3.65 24.53
CA ARG A 42 4.43 2.41 23.82
C ARG A 42 4.42 2.59 22.30
N VAL A 43 3.77 3.65 21.79
CA VAL A 43 3.77 3.98 20.36
C VAL A 43 5.20 4.20 19.86
N LYS A 44 6.00 5.00 20.58
CA LYS A 44 7.39 5.24 20.21
C LYS A 44 8.22 3.94 20.16
N LYS A 45 8.02 3.04 21.12
CA LYS A 45 8.67 1.72 21.11
C LYS A 45 8.27 0.87 19.91
N MET A 46 6.99 0.89 19.51
CA MET A 46 6.52 0.19 18.32
C MET A 46 7.05 0.80 17.02
N GLU A 47 7.25 2.12 16.97
CA GLU A 47 7.92 2.82 15.87
C GLU A 47 9.41 2.45 15.79
N GLU A 48 10.13 2.50 16.91
CA GLU A 48 11.54 2.10 17.01
C GLU A 48 11.75 0.62 16.64
N ALA A 49 10.76 -0.24 16.92
CA ALA A 49 10.75 -1.64 16.55
C ALA A 49 10.39 -1.89 15.07
N GLY A 50 9.98 -0.87 14.32
CA GLY A 50 9.57 -0.97 12.92
C GLY A 50 8.19 -1.62 12.70
N ILE A 51 7.39 -1.80 13.76
CA ILE A 51 6.01 -2.29 13.66
C ILE A 51 5.13 -1.17 13.09
N ILE A 52 5.31 0.06 13.60
CA ILE A 52 4.70 1.26 13.04
C ILE A 52 5.75 1.94 12.15
N THR A 53 5.56 1.90 10.84
CA THR A 53 6.46 2.53 9.87
C THR A 53 6.01 3.92 9.43
N GLY A 54 4.78 4.31 9.79
CA GLY A 54 4.22 5.62 9.51
C GLY A 54 2.70 5.62 9.52
N SER A 55 2.11 6.77 9.18
CA SER A 55 0.67 6.92 8.97
C SER A 55 0.39 7.28 7.50
N SER A 56 -0.70 6.75 6.95
CA SER A 56 -1.12 7.03 5.58
C SER A 56 -2.48 7.70 5.53
N LEU A 57 -2.66 8.60 4.57
CA LEU A 57 -3.95 9.23 4.29
C LEU A 57 -4.76 8.31 3.37
N GLN A 58 -6.01 8.03 3.74
CA GLN A 58 -6.98 7.44 2.85
C GLN A 58 -7.76 8.53 2.13
N VAL A 59 -7.79 8.48 0.80
CA VAL A 59 -8.49 9.45 -0.04
C VAL A 59 -9.49 8.75 -0.95
N ASP A 60 -10.58 9.44 -1.25
CA ASP A 60 -11.52 9.02 -2.27
C ASP A 60 -10.99 9.44 -3.65
N TYR A 61 -10.30 8.52 -4.31
CA TYR A 61 -9.76 8.76 -5.66
C TYR A 61 -10.84 9.09 -6.69
N LYS A 62 -12.07 8.60 -6.54
CA LYS A 62 -13.17 8.92 -7.46
C LYS A 62 -13.53 10.39 -7.36
N LYS A 63 -13.59 10.94 -6.15
CA LYS A 63 -13.80 12.40 -5.93
C LYS A 63 -12.64 13.25 -6.42
N LEU A 64 -11.43 12.69 -6.48
CA LEU A 64 -10.25 13.35 -7.05
C LEU A 64 -10.13 13.18 -8.57
N GLY A 65 -11.09 12.52 -9.21
CA GLY A 65 -11.10 12.30 -10.66
C GLY A 65 -10.20 11.16 -11.14
N TYR A 66 -9.73 10.28 -10.25
CA TYR A 66 -8.88 9.11 -10.54
C TYR A 66 -9.63 7.78 -10.34
N SER A 67 -10.80 7.66 -10.99
CA SER A 67 -11.65 6.47 -10.87
C SER A 67 -11.29 5.33 -11.81
N PHE A 68 -10.50 5.59 -12.86
CA PHE A 68 -10.12 4.55 -13.80
C PHE A 68 -8.99 3.70 -13.19
N ILE A 69 -9.19 2.38 -13.12
CA ILE A 69 -8.18 1.44 -12.64
C ILE A 69 -7.93 0.43 -13.75
N ALA A 70 -6.66 0.13 -14.00
CA ALA A 70 -6.28 -0.98 -14.85
C ALA A 70 -5.11 -1.74 -14.24
N TYR A 71 -5.03 -3.00 -14.62
CA TYR A 71 -3.93 -3.89 -14.30
C TYR A 71 -3.11 -4.12 -15.56
N VAL A 72 -1.80 -3.93 -15.47
CA VAL A 72 -0.89 -4.04 -16.61
C VAL A 72 0.10 -5.16 -16.33
N GLY A 73 -0.02 -6.25 -17.07
CA GLY A 73 1.00 -7.29 -17.15
C GLY A 73 2.11 -6.85 -18.09
N VAL A 74 3.34 -6.79 -17.59
CA VAL A 74 4.53 -6.35 -18.33
C VAL A 74 5.40 -7.56 -18.64
N PHE A 75 5.73 -7.75 -19.91
CA PHE A 75 6.66 -8.76 -20.38
C PHE A 75 8.03 -8.12 -20.60
N ILE A 76 9.09 -8.79 -20.16
CA ILE A 76 10.47 -8.29 -20.25
C ILE A 76 11.27 -9.21 -21.17
N PHE A 77 12.10 -8.64 -22.04
CA PHE A 77 12.93 -9.42 -22.97
C PHE A 77 13.92 -10.35 -22.26
N LYS A 78 14.55 -9.85 -21.19
CA LYS A 78 15.52 -10.59 -20.39
C LYS A 78 15.24 -10.39 -18.91
N THR A 79 15.10 -11.49 -18.16
CA THR A 79 14.84 -11.43 -16.71
C THR A 79 15.88 -10.61 -15.94
N SER A 80 17.12 -10.52 -16.42
CA SER A 80 18.17 -9.68 -15.83
C SER A 80 17.83 -8.18 -15.83
N GLN A 81 16.92 -7.72 -16.69
CA GLN A 81 16.47 -6.31 -16.76
C GLN A 81 15.30 -6.01 -15.82
N THR A 82 14.74 -7.00 -15.11
CA THR A 82 13.55 -6.82 -14.26
C THR A 82 13.72 -5.69 -13.24
N GLN A 83 14.88 -5.63 -12.59
CA GLN A 83 15.15 -4.61 -11.58
C GLN A 83 15.21 -3.19 -12.19
N PHE A 84 15.89 -3.04 -13.32
CA PHE A 84 15.94 -1.78 -14.05
C PHE A 84 14.54 -1.33 -14.51
N VAL A 85 13.74 -2.24 -15.07
CA VAL A 85 12.37 -1.94 -15.50
C VAL A 85 11.51 -1.52 -14.29
N LEU A 86 11.65 -2.17 -13.13
CA LEU A 86 10.93 -1.78 -11.92
C LEU A 86 11.30 -0.38 -11.42
N GLU A 87 12.59 -0.04 -11.43
CA GLU A 87 13.06 1.31 -11.09
C GLU A 87 12.43 2.35 -12.03
N ARG A 88 12.35 2.03 -13.32
CA ARG A 88 11.72 2.89 -14.33
C ARG A 88 10.22 3.04 -14.15
N ILE A 89 9.53 1.94 -13.83
CA ILE A 89 8.10 1.93 -13.49
C ILE A 89 7.84 2.77 -12.24
N SER A 90 8.73 2.74 -11.23
CA SER A 90 8.56 3.47 -9.97
C SER A 90 8.53 5.00 -10.14
N GLU A 91 9.08 5.50 -11.24
CA GLU A 91 9.06 6.93 -11.57
C GLU A 91 7.75 7.36 -12.24
N ILE A 92 6.87 6.42 -12.61
CA ILE A 92 5.56 6.71 -13.18
C ILE A 92 4.55 6.81 -12.01
N PRO A 93 4.11 8.01 -11.60
CA PRO A 93 3.36 8.19 -10.35
C PRO A 93 1.99 7.49 -10.34
N PHE A 94 1.46 7.21 -11.53
CA PHE A 94 0.17 6.57 -11.72
C PHE A 94 0.22 5.05 -11.57
N VAL A 95 1.42 4.47 -11.48
CA VAL A 95 1.61 3.07 -11.11
C VAL A 95 1.62 2.97 -9.59
N THR A 96 0.52 2.47 -9.04
CA THR A 96 0.27 2.46 -7.58
C THR A 96 0.79 1.21 -6.88
N VAL A 97 0.96 0.11 -7.64
CA VAL A 97 1.47 -1.17 -7.16
C VAL A 97 2.21 -1.85 -8.31
N ALA A 98 3.32 -2.51 -8.03
CA ALA A 98 4.01 -3.39 -8.97
C ALA A 98 4.52 -4.63 -8.23
N HIS A 99 4.36 -5.80 -8.85
CA HIS A 99 4.82 -7.08 -8.31
C HIS A 99 5.63 -7.83 -9.36
N VAL A 100 6.75 -8.45 -8.97
CA VAL A 100 7.36 -9.50 -9.78
C VAL A 100 6.54 -10.77 -9.61
N THR A 101 6.18 -11.43 -10.70
CA THR A 101 5.34 -12.63 -10.64
C THR A 101 5.97 -13.81 -11.38
N THR A 102 5.64 -15.03 -10.95
CA THR A 102 6.01 -16.27 -11.63
C THR A 102 5.04 -16.64 -12.76
N GLY A 103 3.95 -15.88 -12.94
CA GLY A 103 2.90 -16.15 -13.90
C GLY A 103 3.27 -15.78 -15.33
N LYS A 104 2.23 -15.53 -16.15
CA LYS A 104 2.38 -15.19 -17.58
C LYS A 104 3.25 -13.94 -17.82
N PHE A 105 3.26 -13.01 -16.87
CA PHE A 105 3.93 -11.71 -16.97
C PHE A 105 5.09 -11.64 -15.97
N ASN A 106 6.18 -10.96 -16.32
CA ASN A 106 7.30 -10.78 -15.39
C ASN A 106 6.94 -9.80 -14.26
N ILE A 107 6.27 -8.70 -14.61
CA ILE A 107 5.79 -7.69 -13.65
C ILE A 107 4.28 -7.53 -13.81
N PHE A 108 3.56 -7.40 -12.70
CA PHE A 108 2.14 -7.10 -12.66
C PHE A 108 1.88 -5.80 -11.91
N CYS A 109 1.39 -4.80 -12.64
CA CYS A 109 1.17 -3.45 -12.14
C CYS A 109 -0.31 -3.15 -11.92
N LYS A 110 -0.62 -2.31 -10.94
CA LYS A 110 -1.92 -1.64 -10.79
C LYS A 110 -1.74 -0.15 -11.06
N ILE A 111 -2.46 0.38 -12.04
CA ILE A 111 -2.46 1.81 -12.36
C ILE A 111 -3.79 2.48 -11.96
N ARG A 112 -3.71 3.78 -11.64
CA ARG A 112 -4.87 4.67 -11.48
C ARG A 112 -4.77 5.83 -12.46
N ALA A 113 -5.83 6.04 -13.22
CA ALA A 113 -5.91 7.09 -14.23
C ALA A 113 -7.21 7.88 -14.09
N ARG A 114 -7.33 8.96 -14.88
CA ARG A 114 -8.52 9.82 -14.89
C ARG A 114 -9.64 9.22 -15.74
N ASP A 115 -9.25 8.79 -16.93
CA ASP A 115 -10.09 8.21 -17.95
C ASP A 115 -9.24 7.26 -18.83
N THR A 116 -9.85 6.71 -19.87
CA THR A 116 -9.19 5.81 -20.81
C THR A 116 -8.05 6.47 -21.58
N ALA A 117 -8.14 7.77 -21.90
CA ALA A 117 -7.09 8.47 -22.62
C ALA A 117 -5.84 8.62 -21.75
N HIS A 118 -6.02 9.06 -20.51
CA HIS A 118 -4.94 9.13 -19.54
C HIS A 118 -4.34 7.75 -19.25
N ALA A 119 -5.17 6.71 -19.15
CA ALA A 119 -4.69 5.34 -18.96
C ALA A 119 -3.81 4.86 -20.12
N LYS A 120 -4.21 5.14 -21.37
CA LYS A 120 -3.41 4.84 -22.56
C LYS A 120 -2.03 5.49 -22.47
N ASP A 121 -1.97 6.77 -22.10
CA ASP A 121 -0.69 7.49 -21.99
C ASP A 121 0.21 6.91 -20.88
N ILE A 122 -0.37 6.42 -19.78
CA ILE A 122 0.37 5.71 -18.72
C ILE A 122 0.89 4.36 -19.23
N ILE A 123 0.07 3.61 -19.95
CA ILE A 123 0.46 2.30 -20.50
C ILE A 123 1.59 2.45 -21.52
N TYR A 124 1.53 3.47 -22.37
CA TYR A 124 2.62 3.76 -23.32
C TYR A 124 3.92 4.15 -22.61
N GLN A 125 3.84 4.93 -21.52
CA GLN A 125 5.02 5.19 -20.69
C GLN A 125 5.65 3.90 -20.12
N ILE A 126 4.85 2.86 -19.83
CA ILE A 126 5.37 1.56 -19.40
C ILE A 126 5.95 0.78 -20.59
N ASP A 127 5.25 0.78 -21.72
CA ASP A 127 5.65 0.05 -22.94
C ASP A 127 6.96 0.57 -23.54
N ASP A 128 7.19 1.88 -23.46
CA ASP A 128 8.40 2.57 -23.95
C ASP A 128 9.64 2.36 -23.06
N ILE A 129 9.51 1.70 -21.90
CA ILE A 129 10.65 1.41 -21.01
C ILE A 129 11.58 0.39 -21.69
N GLU A 130 12.86 0.73 -21.78
CA GLU A 130 13.87 -0.21 -22.30
C GLU A 130 13.83 -1.54 -21.53
N GLY A 131 13.72 -2.64 -22.27
CA GLY A 131 13.61 -3.99 -21.73
C GLY A 131 12.19 -4.51 -21.65
N VAL A 132 11.17 -3.65 -21.75
CA VAL A 132 9.79 -4.07 -21.93
C VAL A 132 9.58 -4.54 -23.36
N SER A 133 9.03 -5.75 -23.50
CA SER A 133 8.74 -6.37 -24.80
C SER A 133 7.33 -6.09 -25.28
N ARG A 134 6.38 -6.07 -24.36
CA ARG A 134 4.96 -5.75 -24.60
C ARG A 134 4.25 -5.65 -23.26
N THR A 135 3.04 -5.09 -23.30
CA THR A 135 2.11 -5.05 -22.18
C THR A 135 0.79 -5.74 -22.51
N GLU A 136 0.13 -6.28 -21.48
CA GLU A 136 -1.24 -6.81 -21.56
C GLU A 136 -2.06 -6.15 -20.46
N THR A 137 -3.15 -5.47 -20.83
CA THR A 137 -3.92 -4.64 -19.90
C THR A 137 -5.30 -5.24 -19.63
N MET A 138 -5.69 -5.29 -18.37
CA MET A 138 -7.04 -5.62 -17.92
C MET A 138 -7.67 -4.41 -17.23
N ILE A 139 -8.81 -3.93 -17.73
CA ILE A 139 -9.53 -2.81 -17.12
C ILE A 139 -10.32 -3.33 -15.92
N SER A 140 -10.21 -2.64 -14.79
CA SER A 140 -11.03 -2.91 -13.62
C SER A 140 -12.41 -2.31 -13.82
N MET A 141 -13.42 -3.17 -13.98
CA MET A 141 -14.82 -2.72 -14.09
C MET A 141 -15.33 -2.16 -12.76
N GLU A 142 -14.89 -2.75 -11.66
CA GLU A 142 -15.28 -2.37 -10.31
C GLU A 142 -14.14 -2.70 -9.33
N GLU A 143 -13.87 -1.83 -8.36
CA GLU A 143 -13.04 -2.13 -7.19
C GLU A 143 -13.96 -2.48 -6.01
N SER A 144 -14.47 -3.71 -5.97
CA SER A 144 -15.47 -4.12 -4.97
C SER A 144 -14.92 -4.21 -3.54
N ILE A 145 -13.61 -4.44 -3.40
CA ILE A 145 -12.93 -4.57 -2.09
C ILE A 145 -11.56 -3.87 -2.15
N ASN A 146 -11.33 -2.94 -1.24
CA ASN A 146 -10.03 -2.29 -1.01
C ASN A 146 -9.89 -1.93 0.47
N ASP A 147 -9.87 -2.96 1.33
CA ASP A 147 -9.90 -2.80 2.78
C ASP A 147 -8.61 -3.33 3.42
N LYS A 148 -7.64 -2.41 3.59
CA LYS A 148 -6.38 -2.70 4.29
C LYS A 148 -6.57 -2.75 5.82
N LYS A 149 -7.60 -2.08 6.36
CA LYS A 149 -7.83 -2.02 7.81
C LYS A 149 -8.25 -3.36 8.36
N ARG A 150 -9.16 -4.05 7.66
CA ARG A 150 -9.61 -5.40 8.04
C ARG A 150 -8.44 -6.39 8.18
N LEU A 151 -7.47 -6.35 7.26
CA LEU A 151 -6.27 -7.20 7.37
C LEU A 151 -5.43 -6.85 8.60
N LEU A 152 -5.24 -5.56 8.89
CA LEU A 152 -4.47 -5.12 10.05
C LEU A 152 -5.11 -5.58 11.36
N HIS A 153 -6.44 -5.43 11.51
CA HIS A 153 -7.14 -5.95 12.68
C HIS A 153 -6.98 -7.47 12.82
N SER A 154 -7.05 -8.25 11.74
CA SER A 154 -6.82 -9.69 11.82
C SER A 154 -5.40 -10.03 12.29
N ILE A 155 -4.38 -9.40 11.69
CA ILE A 155 -2.98 -9.66 12.03
C ILE A 155 -2.70 -9.35 13.51
N PHE A 156 -3.16 -8.20 14.00
CA PHE A 156 -2.91 -7.82 15.40
C PHE A 156 -3.77 -8.57 16.41
N ASN A 157 -4.80 -9.31 16.00
CA ASN A 157 -5.51 -10.21 16.90
C ASN A 157 -4.87 -11.62 16.99
N GLU A 158 -4.02 -11.99 16.03
CA GLU A 158 -3.39 -13.33 15.96
C GLU A 158 -1.97 -13.39 16.56
N ILE A 159 -1.24 -12.27 16.57
CA ILE A 159 0.15 -12.17 17.07
C ILE A 159 0.16 -11.87 18.56
#